data_AF-A0A1E4SKI4-F1
#
_entry.id   AF-A0A1E4SKI4-F1
#
_cell.length_a   1.000
_cell.length_b   1.000
_cell.length_c   1.000
_cell.angle_alpha   90.00
_cell.angle_beta   90.00
_cell.angle_gamma   90.00
#
_symmetry.space_group_name_H-M   'P 1'
#
loop_
_entity.id
_entity.type
_entity.pdbx_description
1 polymer ?
#
loop_
_entity_poly.entity_id
_entity_poly.type
_entity_poly.pdbx_seq_one_letter_code
_entity_poly.pdbx_strand_id
1 'polypeptide(L)'
;MVFTLARIRLLLSSFLVVYVAYLFSYKCVQLKESTLEHGVQSVLHPLTHTHNQACDALNQGSEYLKPYVAQVQQLLDTHVHSHPLFKQYKVEAKLACAKGKYQTYLSPYVQQVFQLIEIIELRVYEYVVAAYTEAKRLYTQLTQ
;
A
#
# COMPACT_ATOMS: atom_id res chain seq x y z
N MET A 1 -8.11 13.91 29.03
CA MET A 1 -7.67 12.58 28.57
C MET A 1 -8.38 12.06 27.31
N VAL A 2 -9.54 12.60 26.89
CA VAL A 2 -10.25 12.13 25.67
C VAL A 2 -9.59 12.61 24.36
N PHE A 3 -8.96 13.78 24.36
CA PHE A 3 -8.30 14.37 23.19
C PHE A 3 -7.09 13.55 22.68
N THR A 4 -6.40 12.82 23.55
CA THR A 4 -5.24 12.00 23.16
C THR A 4 -5.68 10.69 22.50
N LEU A 5 -6.77 10.07 22.96
CA LEU A 5 -7.29 8.83 22.38
C LEU A 5 -7.77 9.03 20.93
N ALA A 6 -8.48 10.13 20.66
CA ALA A 6 -8.95 10.46 19.32
C ALA A 6 -7.79 10.72 18.34
N ARG A 7 -6.74 11.41 18.80
CA ARG A 7 -5.53 11.65 18.00
C ARG A 7 -4.75 10.36 17.72
N ILE A 8 -4.64 9.46 18.70
CA ILE A 8 -3.97 8.16 18.51
C ILE A 8 -4.73 7.32 17.49
N ARG A 9 -6.07 7.27 17.57
CA ARG A 9 -6.90 6.57 16.58
C ARG A 9 -6.73 7.15 15.17
N LEU A 10 -6.71 8.48 15.06
CA LEU A 10 -6.48 9.16 13.79
C LEU A 10 -5.11 8.78 13.21
N LEU A 11 -4.05 8.85 14.03
CA LEU A 11 -2.69 8.49 13.61
C LEU A 11 -2.59 7.03 13.17
N LEU A 12 -3.17 6.10 13.94
CA LEU A 12 -3.21 4.69 13.57
C LEU A 12 -3.98 4.46 12.26
N SER A 13 -5.13 5.12 12.08
CA SER A 13 -5.90 5.02 10.85
C SER A 13 -5.13 5.59 9.65
N SER A 14 -4.44 6.72 9.81
CA SER A 14 -3.62 7.31 8.75
C SER A 14 -2.42 6.43 8.42
N PHE A 15 -1.77 5.85 9.43
CA PHE A 15 -0.67 4.93 9.25
C PHE A 15 -1.13 3.68 8.49
N LEU A 16 -2.27 3.11 8.87
CA LEU A 16 -2.84 1.95 8.20
C LEU A 16 -3.20 2.26 6.73
N VAL A 17 -3.80 3.41 6.45
CA VAL A 17 -4.10 3.84 5.08
C VAL A 17 -2.83 4.00 4.25
N VAL A 18 -1.80 4.65 4.81
CA VAL A 18 -0.50 4.82 4.13
C VAL A 18 0.17 3.46 3.89
N TYR A 19 0.11 2.55 4.86
CA TYR A 19 0.71 1.22 4.75
C TYR A 19 -0.02 0.35 3.72
N VAL A 20 -1.36 0.39 3.67
CA VAL A 20 -2.14 -0.28 2.63
C VAL A 20 -1.81 0.30 1.26
N ALA A 21 -1.68 1.63 1.14
CA ALA A 21 -1.31 2.27 -0.12
C ALA A 21 0.11 1.87 -0.59
N TYR A 22 1.07 1.80 0.34
CA TYR A 22 2.41 1.26 0.12
C TYR A 22 2.37 -0.19 -0.36
N LEU A 23 1.64 -1.06 0.34
CA LEU A 23 1.50 -2.46 -0.05
C LEU A 23 0.89 -2.59 -1.45
N PHE A 24 -0.27 -1.98 -1.69
CA PHE A 24 -1.01 -2.10 -2.94
C PHE A 24 -0.29 -1.49 -4.15
N SER A 25 0.27 -0.28 -3.98
CA SER A 25 0.82 0.49 -5.11
C SER A 25 2.30 0.24 -5.38
N TYR A 26 3.04 -0.29 -4.40
CA TYR A 26 4.48 -0.48 -4.51
C TYR A 26 4.89 -1.93 -4.28
N LYS A 27 4.66 -2.49 -3.09
CA LYS A 27 5.14 -3.84 -2.79
C LYS A 27 4.46 -4.93 -3.61
N CYS A 28 3.14 -4.98 -3.68
CA CYS A 28 2.44 -6.03 -4.43
C CYS A 28 2.77 -5.98 -5.93
N VAL A 29 3.01 -4.79 -6.49
CA VAL A 29 3.47 -4.62 -7.88
C VAL A 29 4.89 -5.17 -8.05
N GLN A 30 5.81 -4.78 -7.16
CA GLN A 30 7.18 -5.29 -7.17
C GLN A 30 7.26 -6.81 -6.98
N LEU A 31 6.47 -7.39 -6.07
CA LEU A 31 6.47 -8.84 -5.84
C LEU A 31 5.95 -9.58 -7.09
N LYS A 32 4.89 -9.06 -7.74
CA LYS A 32 4.34 -9.64 -8.98
C LYS A 32 5.34 -9.61 -10.14
N GLU A 33 6.04 -8.50 -10.33
CA GLU A 33 7.11 -8.37 -11.33
C GLU A 33 8.32 -9.24 -10.99
N SER A 34 8.73 -9.29 -9.72
CA SER A 34 9.88 -10.06 -9.25
C SER A 34 9.68 -11.58 -9.38
N THR A 35 8.45 -12.09 -9.18
CA THR A 35 8.12 -13.50 -9.47
C THR A 35 8.19 -13.84 -10.97
N LEU A 36 8.00 -12.85 -11.84
CA LEU A 36 7.97 -13.05 -13.29
C LEU A 36 9.35 -12.95 -13.93
N GLU A 37 10.23 -12.07 -13.41
CA GLU A 37 11.55 -11.82 -14.02
C GLU A 37 12.72 -12.41 -13.22
N HIS A 38 12.72 -12.46 -11.89
CA HIS A 38 13.90 -12.80 -11.08
C HIS A 38 13.55 -13.62 -9.83
N GLY A 39 13.33 -14.94 -10.01
CA GLY A 39 13.04 -15.89 -8.93
C GLY A 39 14.13 -16.07 -7.85
N VAL A 40 15.22 -15.29 -7.90
CA VAL A 40 16.36 -15.38 -6.96
C VAL A 40 16.48 -14.14 -6.05
N GLN A 41 16.00 -12.96 -6.47
CA GLN A 41 16.11 -11.73 -5.67
C GLN A 41 14.90 -11.45 -4.76
N SER A 42 13.71 -11.98 -5.08
CA SER A 42 12.53 -11.86 -4.20
C SER A 42 12.66 -12.65 -2.88
N VAL A 43 13.65 -13.54 -2.78
CA VAL A 43 13.92 -14.40 -1.63
C VAL A 43 14.72 -13.69 -0.53
N LEU A 44 15.33 -12.53 -0.80
CA LEU A 44 16.21 -11.88 0.19
C LEU A 44 15.50 -11.01 1.24
N HIS A 45 14.22 -10.69 1.09
CA HIS A 45 13.50 -9.97 2.14
C HIS A 45 12.83 -10.97 3.11
N PRO A 46 13.17 -10.95 4.42
CA PRO A 46 12.63 -11.91 5.38
C PRO A 46 11.10 -11.76 5.59
N LEU A 47 10.50 -10.67 5.11
CA LEU A 47 9.06 -10.40 5.15
C LEU A 47 8.30 -10.82 3.88
N THR A 48 8.96 -11.33 2.84
CA THR A 48 8.32 -11.65 1.54
C THR A 48 7.10 -12.55 1.70
N HIS A 49 7.15 -13.55 2.60
CA HIS A 49 6.01 -14.43 2.86
C HIS A 49 4.81 -13.68 3.45
N THR A 50 5.04 -12.79 4.41
CA THR A 50 4.00 -11.97 5.04
C THR A 50 3.43 -10.95 4.06
N HIS A 51 4.27 -10.35 3.23
CA HIS A 51 3.84 -9.43 2.18
C HIS A 51 3.02 -10.15 1.10
N ASN A 52 3.38 -11.37 0.70
CA ASN A 52 2.58 -12.18 -0.23
C ASN A 52 1.16 -12.43 0.31
N GLN A 53 1.02 -12.87 1.55
CA GLN A 53 -0.29 -13.09 2.17
C GLN A 53 -1.10 -11.78 2.26
N ALA A 54 -0.46 -10.67 2.60
CA ALA A 54 -1.11 -9.37 2.63
C ALA A 54 -1.56 -8.92 1.23
N CYS A 55 -0.74 -9.16 0.20
CA CYS A 55 -1.09 -8.87 -1.18
C CYS A 55 -2.25 -9.74 -1.68
N ASP A 56 -2.29 -11.02 -1.32
CA ASP A 56 -3.40 -11.90 -1.67
C ASP A 56 -4.71 -11.43 -1.04
N ALA A 57 -4.68 -11.05 0.24
CA ALA A 57 -5.84 -10.48 0.92
C ALA A 57 -6.31 -9.16 0.28
N LEU A 58 -5.37 -8.27 -0.08
CA LEU A 58 -5.68 -7.02 -0.77
C LEU A 58 -6.25 -7.26 -2.17
N ASN A 59 -5.73 -8.24 -2.89
CA ASN A 59 -6.23 -8.63 -4.21
C ASN A 59 -7.66 -9.17 -4.09
N GLN A 60 -7.92 -10.11 -3.19
CA GLN A 60 -9.27 -10.63 -2.93
C GLN A 60 -10.26 -9.52 -2.56
N GLY A 61 -9.85 -8.59 -1.70
CA GLY A 61 -10.66 -7.41 -1.36
C GLY A 61 -10.94 -6.53 -2.57
N SER A 62 -9.94 -6.30 -3.42
CA SER A 62 -10.10 -5.56 -4.68
C SER A 62 -11.09 -6.28 -5.62
N GLU A 63 -10.97 -7.60 -5.76
CA GLU A 63 -11.87 -8.40 -6.62
C GLU A 63 -13.31 -8.38 -6.14
N TYR A 64 -13.53 -8.44 -4.83
CA TYR A 64 -14.84 -8.29 -4.22
C TYR A 64 -15.47 -6.92 -4.51
N LEU A 65 -14.65 -5.87 -4.57
CA LEU A 65 -15.11 -4.50 -4.84
C LEU A 65 -15.27 -4.19 -6.34
N LYS A 66 -14.62 -4.94 -7.25
CA LYS A 66 -14.73 -4.77 -8.71
C LYS A 66 -16.17 -4.56 -9.22
N PRO A 67 -17.18 -5.37 -8.85
CA PRO A 67 -18.54 -5.18 -9.36
C PRO A 67 -19.16 -3.85 -8.92
N TYR A 68 -18.88 -3.39 -7.71
CA TYR A 68 -19.38 -2.09 -7.21
C TYR A 68 -18.69 -0.92 -7.90
N VAL A 69 -17.38 -1.02 -8.12
CA VAL A 69 -16.63 -0.02 -8.89
C VAL A 69 -17.17 0.06 -10.33
N ALA A 70 -17.48 -1.08 -10.95
CA ALA A 70 -18.07 -1.11 -12.28
C ALA A 70 -19.44 -0.42 -12.34
N GLN A 71 -20.29 -0.60 -11.33
CA GLN A 71 -21.58 0.09 -11.24
C GLN A 71 -21.42 1.61 -11.10
N VAL A 72 -20.48 2.07 -10.27
CA VAL A 72 -20.18 3.50 -10.12
C VAL A 72 -19.62 4.08 -11.42
N GLN A 73 -18.72 3.36 -12.09
CA GLN A 73 -18.17 3.77 -13.37
C GLN A 73 -19.27 3.93 -14.42
N GLN A 74 -20.20 2.97 -14.49
CA GLN A 74 -21.33 3.02 -15.42
C GLN A 74 -22.27 4.20 -15.15
N LEU A 75 -22.51 4.54 -13.87
CA LEU A 75 -23.27 5.73 -13.50
C LEU A 75 -22.56 7.03 -13.90
N LEU A 76 -21.24 7.11 -13.68
CA LEU A 76 -20.41 8.24 -14.09
C LEU A 76 -20.41 8.42 -15.61
N ASP A 77 -20.26 7.34 -16.36
CA ASP A 77 -20.32 7.39 -17.83
C ASP A 77 -21.68 7.89 -18.32
N THR A 78 -22.76 7.39 -17.71
CA THR A 78 -24.13 7.70 -18.15
C THR A 78 -24.56 9.11 -17.77
N HIS A 79 -24.13 9.65 -16.62
CA HIS A 79 -24.64 10.93 -16.10
C HIS A 79 -23.61 12.07 -16.09
N VAL A 80 -22.33 11.76 -15.93
CA VAL A 80 -21.27 12.77 -15.81
C VAL A 80 -20.57 12.97 -17.15
N HIS A 81 -20.08 11.89 -17.76
CA HIS A 81 -19.35 11.98 -19.03
C HIS A 81 -20.24 12.32 -20.23
N SER A 82 -21.52 11.96 -20.15
CA SER A 82 -22.53 12.34 -21.15
C SER A 82 -22.95 13.81 -21.07
N HIS A 83 -22.76 14.46 -19.91
CA HIS A 83 -23.30 15.80 -19.63
C HIS A 83 -22.66 16.86 -20.55
N PRO A 84 -23.44 17.78 -21.14
CA PRO A 84 -22.93 18.76 -22.09
C PRO A 84 -21.84 19.66 -21.50
N LEU A 85 -21.96 20.05 -20.22
CA LEU A 85 -20.91 20.82 -19.52
C LEU A 85 -19.60 20.03 -19.36
N PHE A 86 -19.66 18.72 -19.13
CA PHE A 86 -18.47 17.89 -18.98
C PHE A 86 -17.65 17.85 -20.28
N LYS A 87 -18.36 17.73 -21.40
CA LYS A 87 -17.78 17.79 -22.76
C LYS A 87 -17.29 19.21 -23.10
N GLN A 88 -18.10 20.23 -22.81
CA GLN A 88 -17.79 21.63 -23.10
C GLN A 88 -16.51 22.10 -22.38
N TYR A 89 -16.34 21.72 -21.11
CA TYR A 89 -15.15 22.09 -20.33
C TYR A 89 -13.96 21.14 -20.51
N LYS A 90 -14.09 20.13 -21.39
CA LYS A 90 -13.05 19.11 -21.65
C LYS A 90 -12.50 18.52 -20.35
N VAL A 91 -13.40 18.21 -19.40
CA VAL A 91 -13.02 17.79 -18.05
C VAL A 91 -12.14 16.54 -18.10
N GLU A 92 -12.45 15.60 -18.99
CA GLU A 92 -11.64 14.40 -19.23
C GLU A 92 -10.19 14.74 -19.64
N ALA A 93 -9.99 15.69 -20.57
CA ALA A 93 -8.65 16.10 -20.98
C ALA A 93 -7.88 16.80 -19.84
N LYS A 94 -8.58 17.56 -18.99
CA LYS A 94 -7.98 18.18 -17.79
C LYS A 94 -7.62 17.13 -16.76
N LEU A 95 -8.45 16.11 -16.55
CA LEU A 95 -8.16 14.98 -15.67
C LEU A 95 -6.95 14.19 -16.16
N ALA A 96 -6.88 13.92 -17.47
CA ALA A 96 -5.74 13.23 -18.08
C ALA A 96 -4.44 14.06 -17.92
N CYS A 97 -4.50 15.38 -18.11
CA CYS A 97 -3.37 16.26 -17.87
C CYS A 97 -2.94 16.29 -16.40
N ALA A 98 -3.90 16.33 -15.47
CA ALA A 98 -3.61 16.26 -14.03
C ALA A 98 -2.96 14.92 -13.65
N LYS A 99 -3.47 13.80 -14.19
CA LYS A 99 -2.88 12.47 -14.02
C LYS A 99 -1.46 12.41 -14.59
N GLY A 100 -1.24 12.97 -15.78
CA GLY A 100 0.08 13.08 -16.39
C GLY A 100 1.06 13.87 -15.51
N LYS A 101 0.65 15.05 -15.00
CA LYS A 101 1.46 15.85 -14.08
C LYS A 101 1.75 15.11 -12.77
N TYR A 102 0.77 14.42 -12.21
CA TYR A 102 0.98 13.58 -11.03
C TYR A 102 2.05 12.51 -11.31
N GLN A 103 1.95 11.85 -12.45
CA GLN A 103 2.88 10.79 -12.81
C GLN A 103 4.30 11.32 -13.07
N THR A 104 4.44 12.50 -13.69
CA THR A 104 5.75 13.12 -13.93
C THR A 104 6.39 13.67 -12.66
N TYR A 105 5.60 14.36 -11.82
CA TYR A 105 6.17 15.14 -10.71
C TYR A 105 6.01 14.47 -9.35
N LEU A 106 4.86 13.86 -9.04
CA LEU A 106 4.62 13.28 -7.72
C LEU A 106 5.07 11.82 -7.61
N SER A 107 4.88 11.04 -8.68
CA SER A 107 5.26 9.62 -8.70
C SER A 107 6.69 9.33 -8.19
N PRO A 108 7.74 10.07 -8.62
CA PRO A 108 9.09 9.77 -8.14
C PRO A 108 9.25 10.01 -6.63
N TYR A 109 8.62 11.05 -6.07
CA TYR A 109 8.66 11.29 -4.62
C TYR A 109 7.88 10.25 -3.83
N VAL A 110 6.71 9.86 -4.32
CA VAL A 110 5.91 8.78 -3.69
C VAL A 110 6.72 7.49 -3.65
N GLN A 111 7.42 7.17 -4.74
CA GLN A 111 8.28 6.00 -4.82
C GLN A 111 9.46 6.08 -3.84
N GLN A 112 10.09 7.25 -3.68
CA GLN A 112 11.15 7.45 -2.69
C GLN A 112 10.65 7.29 -1.25
N VAL A 113 9.44 7.79 -0.95
CA VAL A 113 8.82 7.61 0.38
C VAL A 113 8.57 6.11 0.65
N PHE A 114 8.10 5.38 -0.35
CA PHE A 114 7.87 3.93 -0.22
C PHE A 114 9.17 3.14 -0.04
N GLN A 115 10.26 3.52 -0.72
CA GLN A 115 11.59 2.96 -0.46
C GLN A 115 12.06 3.21 0.97
N LEU A 116 11.76 4.39 1.53
CA LEU A 116 12.11 4.69 2.92
C LEU A 116 11.30 3.83 3.91
N ILE A 117 10.00 3.62 3.63
CA ILE A 117 9.16 2.72 4.43
C ILE A 117 9.75 1.31 4.45
N GLU A 118 10.24 0.79 3.32
CA GLU A 118 10.90 -0.51 3.24
C GLU A 118 12.15 -0.59 4.13
N ILE A 119 13.03 0.41 4.08
CA ILE A 119 14.22 0.45 4.93
C ILE A 119 13.85 0.45 6.42
N ILE A 120 12.81 1.23 6.79
CA ILE A 120 12.32 1.29 8.16
C ILE A 120 11.73 -0.06 8.58
N GLU A 121 10.92 -0.68 7.73
CA GLU A 121 10.30 -1.98 7.97
C GLU A 121 11.35 -3.06 8.25
N LEU A 122 12.43 -3.10 7.46
CA LEU A 122 13.54 -4.03 7.67
C LEU A 122 14.23 -3.79 9.02
N ARG A 123 14.55 -2.53 9.36
CA ARG A 123 15.20 -2.21 10.65
C ARG A 123 14.33 -2.53 11.85
N VAL A 124 13.02 -2.26 11.76
CA VAL A 124 12.06 -2.60 12.82
C VAL A 124 12.00 -4.11 12.98
N TYR A 125 11.95 -4.87 11.89
CA TYR A 125 11.97 -6.32 11.93
C TYR A 125 13.23 -6.86 12.61
N GLU A 126 14.42 -6.41 12.18
CA GLU A 126 15.70 -6.80 12.79
C GLU A 126 15.73 -6.52 14.30
N TYR A 127 15.28 -5.34 14.72
CA TYR A 127 15.23 -4.96 16.13
C TYR A 127 14.29 -5.85 16.95
N VAL A 128 13.09 -6.13 16.42
CA VAL A 128 12.10 -6.99 17.09
C VAL A 128 12.60 -8.43 17.20
N VAL A 129 13.22 -8.96 16.15
CA VAL A 129 13.80 -10.31 16.17
C VAL A 129 14.96 -10.39 17.18
N ALA A 130 15.83 -9.39 17.22
CA ALA A 130 16.91 -9.32 18.22
C ALA A 130 16.35 -9.31 19.65
N ALA A 131 15.37 -8.46 19.94
CA ALA A 131 14.73 -8.41 21.26
C ALA A 131 14.02 -9.74 21.62
N TYR A 132 13.33 -10.35 20.66
CA TYR A 132 12.64 -11.63 20.87
C TYR A 132 13.63 -12.78 21.13
N THR A 133 14.72 -12.85 20.37
CA THR A 133 15.76 -13.87 20.56
C THR A 133 16.44 -13.73 21.91
N GLU A 134 16.70 -12.51 22.37
CA GLU A 134 17.24 -12.25 23.70
C GLU A 134 16.26 -12.67 24.80
N ALA A 135 14.98 -12.30 24.67
CA ALA A 135 13.93 -12.71 25.62
C ALA A 135 13.76 -14.24 25.68
N LYS A 136 13.80 -14.91 24.53
CA LYS A 136 13.72 -16.37 24.43
C LYS A 136 14.92 -17.06 25.08
N ARG A 137 16.12 -16.49 24.92
CA ARG A 137 17.34 -17.00 25.57
C ARG A 137 17.22 -16.93 27.09
N LEU A 138 16.77 -15.79 27.62
CA LEU A 138 16.54 -15.59 29.06
C LEU A 138 15.47 -16.55 29.60
N TYR A 139 14.35 -16.71 28.89
CA TYR A 139 13.30 -17.66 29.27
C TYR A 139 13.84 -19.10 29.33
N THR A 140 14.58 -19.52 28.30
CA THR A 140 15.14 -20.88 28.23
C THR A 140 16.11 -21.17 29.37
N GLN A 141 16.93 -20.18 29.77
CA GLN A 141 17.84 -20.28 30.92
C GLN A 141 17.14 -20.33 32.28
N LEU A 142 15.91 -19.80 32.39
CA LEU A 142 15.11 -19.85 33.63
C LEU A 142 14.32 -21.17 33.77
N THR A 143 14.09 -21.88 32.67
CA THR A 143 13.38 -23.17 32.64
C THR A 143 14.29 -24.40 32.62
N GLN A 144 15.62 -24.21 32.60
CA GLN A 144 16.61 -25.27 32.86
C GLN A 144 17.11 -25.18 34.29
#